data_AF-A0A1S9AY95-F1
#
_entry.id   AF-A0A1S9AY95-F1
#
_cell.length_a   1.000
_cell.length_b   1.000
_cell.length_c   1.000
_cell.angle_alpha   90.00
_cell.angle_beta   90.00
_cell.angle_gamma   90.00
#
_symmetry.space_group_name_H-M   'P 1'
#
loop_
_entity.id
_entity.type
_entity.pdbx_description
1 polymer ?
#
loop_
_entity_poly.entity_id
_entity_poly.type
_entity_poly.pdbx_seq_one_letter_code
_entity_poly.pdbx_strand_id
1 'polypeptide(L)'
;MNPKEFARHVKQTCVLYKHWNITTGQAEAIVRFQQDQDLIQGFWESTDFEYENFQRILTPAQWPLYLSEYEQAMAEHEQRLHQQDAQAAAQLPVAEQMLDYYRREIGDTLQQLTLKRPLSSRQVHKDIYVLEEYRQFLKRKREALLSDHYREYRRLAPQVLQLALLRHSLLEHVPALREFGREADEATKAILHYVLAEVGRDLQIMYEKELADLEQRLESFNKQVLAGPRSHWLFAALHAKPANEAERYHHWAFWLLWLDRDRIMKSALEAR
;
A
#
# COMPACT_ATOMS: atom_id res chain seq x y z
N MET A 1 0.32 13.54 29.31
CA MET A 1 -0.84 13.23 30.17
C MET A 1 -0.76 14.03 31.46
N ASN A 2 -1.84 14.66 31.90
CA ASN A 2 -1.83 15.41 33.16
C ASN A 2 -2.02 14.48 34.38
N PRO A 3 -1.73 14.92 35.63
CA PRO A 3 -1.80 14.05 36.81
C PRO A 3 -3.20 13.46 37.10
N LYS A 4 -4.28 14.20 36.79
CA LYS A 4 -5.66 13.72 37.01
C LYS A 4 -6.03 12.61 36.05
N GLU A 5 -5.63 12.76 34.79
CA GLU A 5 -5.78 11.72 33.76
C GLU A 5 -4.97 10.49 34.14
N PHE A 6 -3.71 10.65 34.54
CA PHE A 6 -2.86 9.52 34.94
C PHE A 6 -3.50 8.72 36.08
N ALA A 7 -3.96 9.38 37.15
CA ALA A 7 -4.64 8.72 38.26
C ALA A 7 -5.94 8.00 37.82
N ARG A 8 -6.66 8.52 36.83
CA ARG A 8 -7.83 7.85 36.25
C ARG A 8 -7.42 6.59 35.50
N HIS A 9 -6.38 6.65 34.67
CA HIS A 9 -5.87 5.50 33.93
C HIS A 9 -5.38 4.40 34.89
N VAL A 10 -4.66 4.76 35.96
CA VAL A 10 -4.23 3.79 36.99
C VAL A 10 -5.41 3.06 37.61
N LYS A 11 -6.48 3.78 37.99
CA LYS A 11 -7.69 3.15 38.54
C LYS A 11 -8.36 2.20 37.53
N GLN A 12 -8.42 2.59 36.26
CA GLN A 12 -8.97 1.75 35.19
C GLN A 12 -8.13 0.48 35.01
N THR A 13 -6.81 0.61 34.99
CA THR A 13 -5.86 -0.51 34.91
C THR A 13 -6.06 -1.50 36.07
N CYS A 14 -6.22 -1.03 37.31
CA CYS A 14 -6.53 -1.91 38.45
C CYS A 14 -7.84 -2.71 38.25
N VAL A 15 -8.85 -2.12 37.59
CA VAL A 15 -10.12 -2.80 37.31
C VAL A 15 -9.95 -3.83 36.19
N LEU A 16 -9.26 -3.46 35.10
CA LEU A 16 -9.04 -4.32 33.95
C LEU A 16 -8.25 -5.58 34.33
N TYR A 17 -7.17 -5.41 35.09
CA TYR A 17 -6.28 -6.49 35.52
C TYR A 17 -6.60 -7.01 36.92
N LYS A 18 -7.85 -6.86 37.38
CA LYS A 18 -8.29 -7.32 38.70
C LYS A 18 -8.05 -8.82 38.91
N HIS A 19 -8.16 -9.61 37.84
CA HIS A 19 -7.96 -11.06 37.86
C HIS A 19 -6.51 -11.46 38.16
N TRP A 20 -5.53 -10.60 37.89
CA TRP A 20 -4.12 -10.78 38.31
C TRP A 20 -3.81 -10.17 39.67
N ASN A 21 -4.79 -9.57 40.36
CA ASN A 21 -4.63 -8.92 41.66
C ASN A 21 -3.46 -7.93 41.69
N ILE A 22 -3.34 -7.08 40.67
CA ILE A 22 -2.25 -6.09 40.57
C ILE A 22 -2.37 -5.01 41.64
N THR A 23 -1.23 -4.56 42.16
CA THR A 23 -1.15 -3.43 43.09
C THR A 23 -1.26 -2.09 42.35
N THR A 24 -1.54 -1.01 43.09
CA THR A 24 -1.53 0.35 42.52
C THR A 24 -0.17 0.70 41.89
N GLY A 25 0.94 0.31 42.51
CA GLY A 25 2.27 0.57 41.94
C GLY A 25 2.54 -0.19 40.64
N GLN A 26 2.03 -1.42 40.53
CA GLN A 26 2.07 -2.18 39.27
C GLN A 26 1.17 -1.56 38.20
N ALA A 27 -0.02 -1.10 38.58
CA ALA A 27 -0.91 -0.39 37.67
C ALA A 27 -0.30 0.92 37.15
N GLU A 28 0.41 1.67 38.00
CA GLU A 28 1.20 2.84 37.57
C GLU A 28 2.27 2.47 36.54
N ALA A 29 2.99 1.38 36.76
CA ALA A 29 4.01 0.91 35.82
C ALA A 29 3.40 0.47 34.48
N ILE A 30 2.27 -0.24 34.49
CA ILE A 30 1.54 -0.64 33.28
C ILE A 30 1.06 0.60 32.51
N VAL A 31 0.52 1.62 33.19
CA VAL A 31 0.08 2.85 32.52
C VAL A 31 1.25 3.55 31.85
N ARG A 32 2.44 3.59 32.47
CA ARG A 32 3.63 4.16 31.84
C ARG A 32 4.08 3.34 30.63
N PHE A 33 4.10 2.02 30.75
CA PHE A 33 4.34 1.12 29.62
C PHE A 33 3.39 1.42 28.45
N GLN A 34 2.09 1.60 28.70
CA GLN A 34 1.11 1.91 27.66
C GLN A 34 1.39 3.24 26.94
N GLN A 35 1.96 4.23 27.64
CA GLN A 35 2.38 5.49 27.01
C GLN A 35 3.57 5.30 26.07
N ASP A 36 4.48 4.38 26.41
CA ASP A 36 5.66 4.06 25.58
C ASP A 36 5.28 3.12 24.42
N GLN A 37 4.31 2.23 24.62
CA GLN A 37 3.82 1.29 23.62
C GLN A 37 3.25 1.99 22.39
N ASP A 38 2.63 3.17 22.55
CA ASP A 38 2.14 4.01 21.45
C ASP A 38 3.25 4.42 20.45
N LEU A 39 4.53 4.32 20.85
CA LEU A 39 5.68 4.64 20.02
C LEU A 39 6.20 3.44 19.22
N ILE A 40 5.75 2.22 19.55
CA ILE A 40 6.23 0.97 18.94
C ILE A 40 5.29 0.58 17.81
N GLN A 41 5.88 0.34 16.64
CA GLN A 41 5.14 -0.13 15.46
C GLN A 41 5.43 -1.62 15.23
N GLY A 42 4.41 -2.37 14.85
CA GLY A 42 4.51 -3.81 14.60
C GLY A 42 3.97 -4.65 15.75
N PHE A 43 3.30 -5.77 15.42
CA PHE A 43 2.74 -6.68 16.41
C PHE A 43 3.85 -7.30 17.26
N TRP A 44 4.85 -7.91 16.64
CA TRP A 44 5.93 -8.61 17.33
C TRP A 44 6.77 -7.70 18.21
N GLU A 45 7.12 -6.51 17.74
CA GLU A 45 7.91 -5.54 18.50
C GLU A 45 7.11 -5.04 19.72
N SER A 46 5.81 -4.80 19.55
CA SER A 46 4.91 -4.42 20.65
C SER A 46 4.77 -5.53 21.68
N THR A 47 4.60 -6.76 21.21
CA THR A 47 4.47 -7.96 22.05
C THR A 47 5.76 -8.31 22.80
N ASP A 48 6.92 -8.28 22.13
CA ASP A 48 8.23 -8.52 22.74
C ASP A 48 8.49 -7.46 23.83
N PHE A 49 8.17 -6.19 23.55
CA PHE A 49 8.28 -5.09 24.52
C PHE A 49 7.33 -5.26 25.72
N GLU A 50 6.09 -5.68 25.49
CA GLU A 50 5.14 -5.99 26.56
C GLU A 50 5.68 -7.09 27.47
N TYR A 51 6.13 -8.21 26.88
CA TYR A 51 6.66 -9.35 27.61
C TYR A 51 7.81 -8.93 28.54
N GLU A 52 8.79 -8.18 28.03
CA GLU A 52 9.93 -7.70 28.81
C GLU A 52 9.52 -6.77 29.97
N ASN A 53 8.55 -5.89 29.74
CA ASN A 53 8.08 -4.97 30.78
C ASN A 53 7.26 -5.69 31.84
N PHE A 54 6.36 -6.58 31.44
CA PHE A 54 5.49 -7.30 32.36
C PHE A 54 6.28 -8.28 33.22
N GLN A 55 7.40 -8.81 32.71
CA GLN A 55 8.32 -9.63 33.52
C GLN A 55 8.92 -8.83 34.69
N ARG A 56 9.08 -7.51 34.55
CA ARG A 56 9.61 -6.62 35.59
C ARG A 56 8.51 -6.12 36.53
N ILE A 57 7.30 -5.95 36.02
CA ILE A 57 6.16 -5.42 36.77
C ILE A 57 5.51 -6.48 37.64
N LEU A 58 5.32 -7.68 37.10
CA LEU A 58 4.55 -8.75 37.73
C LEU A 58 5.40 -9.53 38.75
N THR A 59 4.73 -10.03 39.79
CA THR A 59 5.36 -10.91 40.76
C THR A 59 5.49 -12.34 40.22
N PRO A 60 6.35 -13.19 40.80
CA PRO A 60 6.47 -14.60 40.39
C PRO A 60 5.16 -15.40 40.45
N ALA A 61 4.20 -15.01 41.28
CA ALA A 61 2.89 -15.64 41.37
C ALA A 61 1.91 -15.17 40.29
N GLN A 62 2.07 -13.94 39.79
CA GLN A 62 1.25 -13.35 38.72
C GLN A 62 1.76 -13.72 37.34
N TRP A 63 3.08 -13.91 37.19
CA TRP A 63 3.72 -14.19 35.92
C TRP A 63 3.13 -15.39 35.16
N PRO A 64 2.82 -16.54 35.79
CA PRO A 64 2.22 -17.67 35.08
C PRO A 64 0.81 -17.37 34.53
N LEU A 65 0.04 -16.50 35.19
CA LEU A 65 -1.28 -16.08 34.71
C LEU A 65 -1.14 -15.24 33.45
N TYR A 66 -0.25 -14.24 33.49
CA TYR A 66 0.10 -13.44 32.32
C TYR A 66 0.60 -14.31 31.16
N LEU A 67 1.52 -15.24 31.43
CA LEU A 67 2.12 -16.08 30.40
C LEU A 67 1.06 -16.95 29.69
N SER A 68 0.09 -17.49 30.44
CA SER A 68 -1.01 -18.25 29.85
C SER A 68 -1.88 -17.41 28.91
N GLU A 69 -2.19 -16.17 29.28
CA GLU A 69 -2.99 -15.26 28.46
C GLU A 69 -2.20 -14.77 27.25
N TYR A 70 -0.91 -14.48 27.44
CA TYR A 70 0.03 -14.13 26.39
C TYR A 70 0.13 -15.25 25.34
N GLU A 71 0.39 -16.49 25.76
CA GLU A 71 0.48 -17.64 24.85
C GLU A 71 -0.82 -17.87 24.08
N GLN A 72 -1.98 -17.68 24.73
CA GLN A 72 -3.28 -17.73 24.05
C GLN A 72 -3.41 -16.63 22.99
N ALA A 73 -3.09 -15.38 23.33
CA ALA A 73 -3.15 -14.26 22.39
C ALA A 73 -2.23 -14.46 21.17
N MET A 74 -1.04 -15.03 21.41
CA MET A 74 -0.10 -15.41 20.35
C MET A 74 -0.68 -16.48 19.44
N ALA A 75 -1.23 -17.56 20.00
CA ALA A 75 -1.86 -18.63 19.22
C ALA A 75 -3.05 -18.11 18.40
N GLU A 76 -3.88 -17.24 18.97
CA GLU A 76 -4.99 -16.60 18.26
C GLU A 76 -4.51 -15.68 17.13
N HIS A 77 -3.41 -14.95 17.33
CA HIS A 77 -2.79 -14.15 16.27
C HIS A 77 -2.26 -15.03 15.13
N GLU A 78 -1.50 -16.08 15.44
CA GLU A 78 -1.01 -17.03 14.43
C GLU A 78 -2.16 -17.68 13.65
N GLN A 79 -3.23 -18.09 14.34
CA GLN A 79 -4.40 -18.66 13.68
C GLN A 79 -5.07 -17.66 12.73
N ARG A 80 -5.18 -16.38 13.12
CA ARG A 80 -5.69 -15.31 12.24
C ARG A 80 -4.80 -15.15 11.00
N LEU A 81 -3.48 -15.20 11.15
CA LEU A 81 -2.56 -15.13 10.01
C LEU A 81 -2.74 -16.29 9.05
N HIS A 82 -2.86 -17.53 9.55
CA HIS A 82 -3.14 -18.68 8.70
C HIS A 82 -4.49 -18.57 7.97
N GLN A 83 -5.52 -18.03 8.61
CA GLN A 83 -6.81 -17.78 7.96
C GLN A 83 -6.69 -16.72 6.85
N GLN A 84 -5.97 -15.63 7.11
CA GLN A 84 -5.68 -14.61 6.10
C GLN A 84 -4.86 -15.18 4.94
N ASP A 85 -3.90 -16.04 5.22
CA ASP A 85 -3.07 -16.70 4.22
C ASP A 85 -3.88 -17.60 3.30
N ALA A 86 -4.78 -18.41 3.86
CA ALA A 86 -5.71 -19.22 3.08
C ALA A 86 -6.63 -18.36 2.19
N GLN A 87 -7.07 -17.19 2.69
CA GLN A 87 -7.85 -16.25 1.90
C GLN A 87 -7.04 -15.59 0.79
N ALA A 88 -5.76 -15.29 1.05
CA ALA A 88 -4.84 -14.73 0.07
C ALA A 88 -4.51 -15.75 -1.03
N ALA A 89 -4.30 -17.02 -0.66
CA ALA A 89 -4.09 -18.12 -1.60
C ALA A 89 -5.22 -18.22 -2.65
N ALA A 90 -6.47 -18.06 -2.21
CA ALA A 90 -7.62 -18.05 -3.10
C ALA A 90 -7.68 -16.83 -4.05
N GLN A 91 -6.95 -15.76 -3.74
CA GLN A 91 -6.88 -14.53 -4.55
C GLN A 91 -5.66 -14.50 -5.49
N LEU A 92 -4.64 -15.31 -5.24
CA LEU A 92 -3.41 -15.34 -6.06
C LEU A 92 -3.70 -15.55 -7.56
N PRO A 93 -4.51 -16.54 -7.98
CA PRO A 93 -4.76 -16.76 -9.41
C PRO A 93 -5.42 -15.55 -10.09
N VAL A 94 -6.29 -14.84 -9.36
CA VAL A 94 -6.95 -13.63 -9.86
C VAL A 94 -5.93 -12.49 -10.02
N ALA A 95 -5.06 -12.30 -9.03
CA ALA A 95 -4.02 -11.28 -9.10
C ALA A 95 -3.00 -11.56 -10.22
N GLU A 96 -2.61 -12.81 -10.42
CA GLU A 96 -1.75 -13.25 -11.51
C GLU A 96 -2.42 -13.03 -12.88
N GLN A 97 -3.69 -13.42 -13.02
CA GLN A 97 -4.47 -13.19 -14.24
C GLN A 97 -4.58 -11.69 -14.56
N MET A 98 -4.81 -10.85 -13.55
CA MET A 98 -4.83 -9.39 -13.71
C MET A 98 -3.47 -8.89 -14.18
N LEU A 99 -2.38 -9.31 -13.54
CA LEU A 99 -1.02 -8.90 -13.89
C LEU A 99 -0.70 -9.26 -15.34
N ASP A 100 -1.02 -10.49 -15.76
CA ASP A 100 -0.82 -10.92 -17.14
C ASP A 100 -1.67 -10.10 -18.13
N TYR A 101 -2.93 -9.82 -17.83
CA TYR A 101 -3.79 -9.01 -18.69
C TYR A 101 -3.28 -7.58 -18.84
N TYR A 102 -2.92 -6.91 -17.74
CA TYR A 102 -2.40 -5.55 -17.80
C TYR A 102 -1.05 -5.50 -18.49
N ARG A 103 -0.18 -6.49 -18.27
CA ARG A 103 1.15 -6.52 -18.87
C ARG A 103 1.09 -6.77 -20.38
N ARG A 104 0.28 -7.75 -20.82
CA ARG A 104 0.26 -8.19 -22.22
C ARG A 104 -0.80 -7.45 -23.02
N GLU A 105 -2.07 -7.59 -22.66
CA GLU A 105 -3.17 -7.04 -23.46
C GLU A 105 -3.19 -5.52 -23.47
N ILE A 106 -3.15 -4.91 -22.28
CA ILE A 106 -3.25 -3.46 -22.15
C ILE A 106 -1.92 -2.79 -22.41
N GLY A 107 -0.84 -3.30 -21.83
CA GLY A 107 0.52 -2.82 -22.05
C GLY A 107 0.89 -2.78 -23.53
N ASP A 108 0.67 -3.86 -24.27
CA ASP A 108 1.01 -3.91 -25.70
C ASP A 108 0.12 -2.98 -26.52
N THR A 109 -1.18 -2.87 -26.19
CA THR A 109 -2.08 -1.93 -26.89
C THR A 109 -1.64 -0.48 -26.65
N LEU A 110 -1.31 -0.11 -25.41
CA LEU A 110 -0.87 1.24 -25.06
C LEU A 110 0.49 1.58 -25.67
N GLN A 111 1.41 0.63 -25.79
CA GLN A 111 2.69 0.85 -26.48
C GLN A 111 2.50 1.16 -27.98
N GLN A 112 1.46 0.60 -28.60
CA GLN A 112 1.09 0.93 -29.98
C GLN A 112 0.49 2.33 -30.10
N LEU A 113 -0.16 2.83 -29.03
CA LEU A 113 -0.52 4.24 -28.86
C LEU A 113 0.74 5.05 -28.53
N THR A 114 1.73 4.99 -29.42
CA THR A 114 2.96 5.75 -29.32
C THR A 114 2.58 7.20 -29.04
N LEU A 115 3.05 7.79 -27.95
CA LEU A 115 3.06 9.24 -27.87
C LEU A 115 3.95 9.70 -29.01
N LYS A 116 3.37 10.07 -30.16
CA LYS A 116 4.05 10.71 -31.29
C LYS A 116 4.37 12.16 -30.91
N ARG A 117 4.85 12.36 -29.69
CA ARG A 117 5.43 13.61 -29.24
C ARG A 117 6.83 13.64 -29.83
N PRO A 118 7.17 14.61 -30.68
CA PRO A 118 8.57 14.94 -30.84
C PRO A 118 9.06 15.38 -29.45
N LEU A 119 9.92 14.57 -28.83
CA LEU A 119 10.57 14.85 -27.54
C LEU A 119 11.24 16.24 -27.52
N SER A 120 11.43 16.87 -28.69
CA SER A 120 11.96 18.20 -28.87
C SER A 120 11.00 19.35 -28.47
N SER A 121 9.71 19.14 -28.18
CA SER A 121 8.82 20.22 -27.77
C SER A 121 8.73 20.41 -26.24
N ARG A 122 9.88 20.85 -25.69
CA ARG A 122 10.06 21.86 -24.63
C ARG A 122 10.36 21.48 -23.18
N GLN A 123 9.90 20.38 -22.56
CA GLN A 123 10.18 20.16 -21.12
C GLN A 123 10.41 18.70 -20.69
N VAL A 124 11.18 17.94 -21.48
CA VAL A 124 11.58 16.55 -21.18
C VAL A 124 12.14 16.37 -19.75
N HIS A 125 12.79 17.39 -19.19
CA HIS A 125 13.27 17.36 -17.81
C HIS A 125 12.14 17.23 -16.76
N LYS A 126 10.94 17.77 -17.02
CA LYS A 126 9.77 17.61 -16.15
C LYS A 126 9.17 16.22 -16.25
N ASP A 127 9.13 15.67 -17.46
CA ASP A 127 8.69 14.29 -17.70
C ASP A 127 9.60 13.31 -16.93
N ILE A 128 10.92 13.47 -17.08
CA ILE A 128 11.93 12.69 -16.35
C ILE A 128 11.78 12.85 -14.84
N TYR A 129 11.59 14.09 -14.36
CA TYR A 129 11.40 14.35 -12.94
C TYR A 129 10.20 13.57 -12.39
N VAL A 130 9.04 13.65 -13.05
CA VAL A 130 7.83 12.92 -12.64
C VAL A 130 8.04 11.41 -12.65
N LEU A 131 8.72 10.88 -13.67
CA LEU A 131 9.04 9.46 -13.79
C LEU A 131 9.97 8.97 -12.66
N GLU A 132 10.99 9.75 -12.31
CA GLU A 132 11.89 9.41 -11.19
C GLU A 132 11.17 9.50 -9.84
N GLU A 133 10.36 10.53 -9.61
CA GLU A 133 9.56 10.64 -8.39
C GLU A 133 8.59 9.47 -8.24
N TYR A 134 7.95 9.04 -9.34
CA TYR A 134 7.10 7.86 -9.32
C TYR A 134 7.90 6.57 -9.05
N ARG A 135 9.09 6.43 -9.63
CA ARG A 135 9.99 5.30 -9.34
C ARG A 135 10.39 5.25 -7.86
N GLN A 136 10.70 6.41 -7.25
CA GLN A 136 10.99 6.48 -5.81
C GLN A 136 9.76 6.18 -4.96
N PHE A 137 8.57 6.61 -5.39
CA PHE A 137 7.30 6.22 -4.75
C PHE A 137 7.13 4.69 -4.75
N LEU A 138 7.29 4.03 -5.91
CA LEU A 138 7.20 2.57 -6.01
C LEU A 138 8.24 1.88 -5.11
N LYS A 139 9.49 2.36 -5.14
CA LYS A 139 10.55 1.82 -4.30
C LYS A 139 10.20 1.90 -2.80
N ARG A 140 9.75 3.07 -2.32
CA ARG A 140 9.32 3.26 -0.92
C ARG A 140 8.16 2.34 -0.54
N LYS A 141 7.19 2.16 -1.43
CA LYS A 141 6.06 1.24 -1.21
C LYS A 141 6.52 -0.21 -1.07
N ARG A 142 7.47 -0.64 -1.91
CA ARG A 142 8.05 -1.99 -1.83
C ARG A 142 8.87 -2.17 -0.56
N GLU A 143 9.65 -1.18 -0.17
CA GLU A 143 10.44 -1.19 1.06
C GLU A 143 9.53 -1.30 2.28
N ALA A 144 8.47 -0.48 2.36
CA ALA A 144 7.47 -0.56 3.43
C ALA A 144 6.79 -1.93 3.48
N LEU A 145 6.38 -2.46 2.32
CA LEU A 145 5.78 -3.79 2.24
C LEU A 145 6.72 -4.86 2.79
N LEU A 146 8.02 -4.78 2.50
CA LEU A 146 8.99 -5.73 3.03
C LEU A 146 9.31 -5.46 4.51
N SER A 147 9.43 -4.21 4.97
CA SER A 147 9.70 -3.94 6.38
C SER A 147 8.56 -4.39 7.27
N ASP A 148 7.34 -4.04 6.90
CA ASP A 148 6.15 -4.18 7.74
C ASP A 148 5.66 -5.63 7.79
N HIS A 149 5.95 -6.39 6.72
CA HIS A 149 5.40 -7.74 6.56
C HIS A 149 6.45 -8.86 6.60
N TYR A 150 7.75 -8.59 6.49
CA TYR A 150 8.68 -9.71 6.27
C TYR A 150 8.83 -10.65 7.47
N ARG A 151 8.86 -10.16 8.71
CA ARG A 151 9.02 -11.02 9.90
C ARG A 151 7.81 -11.93 10.11
N GLU A 152 6.61 -11.35 10.02
CA GLU A 152 5.33 -12.01 10.27
C GLU A 152 4.96 -12.97 9.12
N TYR A 153 4.96 -12.46 7.89
CA TYR A 153 4.37 -13.15 6.76
C TYR A 153 5.32 -14.17 6.11
N ARG A 154 6.65 -14.01 6.24
CA ARG A 154 7.60 -14.98 5.65
C ARG A 154 7.34 -16.42 6.13
N ARG A 155 6.95 -16.60 7.39
CA ARG A 155 6.75 -17.92 7.99
C ARG A 155 5.27 -18.28 8.16
N LEU A 156 4.46 -17.34 8.63
CA LEU A 156 3.09 -17.64 9.08
C LEU A 156 2.04 -17.38 8.00
N ALA A 157 2.32 -16.48 7.04
CA ALA A 157 1.37 -16.10 6.00
C ALA A 157 2.06 -15.70 4.67
N PRO A 158 2.80 -16.62 4.02
CA PRO A 158 3.59 -16.33 2.83
C PRO A 158 2.76 -15.92 1.60
N GLN A 159 1.52 -16.40 1.49
CA GLN A 159 0.61 -16.08 0.39
C GLN A 159 0.08 -14.65 0.50
N VAL A 160 -0.11 -14.13 1.72
CA VAL A 160 -0.41 -12.70 1.91
C VAL A 160 0.72 -11.84 1.37
N LEU A 161 1.98 -12.18 1.70
CA LEU A 161 3.15 -11.47 1.19
C LEU A 161 3.25 -11.58 -0.34
N GLN A 162 3.08 -12.78 -0.90
CA GLN A 162 3.08 -12.98 -2.35
C GLN A 162 2.00 -12.13 -3.03
N LEU A 163 0.78 -12.13 -2.49
CA LEU A 163 -0.33 -11.35 -3.04
C LEU A 163 -0.07 -9.84 -2.95
N ALA A 164 0.53 -9.38 -1.85
CA ALA A 164 0.94 -7.98 -1.71
C ALA A 164 2.02 -7.59 -2.75
N LEU A 165 3.01 -8.46 -2.98
CA LEU A 165 4.05 -8.26 -4.00
C LEU A 165 3.49 -8.27 -5.42
N LEU A 166 2.51 -9.14 -5.72
CA LEU A 166 1.80 -9.13 -7.00
C LEU A 166 1.02 -7.83 -7.20
N ARG A 167 0.36 -7.33 -6.16
CA ARG A 167 -0.29 -6.02 -6.18
C ARG A 167 0.69 -4.88 -6.40
N HIS A 168 1.85 -4.93 -5.76
CA HIS A 168 2.90 -3.96 -6.02
C HIS A 168 3.38 -4.04 -7.48
N SER A 169 3.58 -5.25 -8.00
CA SER A 169 3.95 -5.47 -9.42
C SER A 169 2.90 -4.94 -10.39
N LEU A 170 1.62 -5.01 -10.03
CA LEU A 170 0.54 -4.38 -10.79
C LEU A 170 0.71 -2.85 -10.86
N LEU A 171 1.16 -2.18 -9.80
CA LEU A 171 1.44 -0.73 -9.81
C LEU A 171 2.59 -0.36 -10.77
N GLU A 172 3.56 -1.27 -10.96
CA GLU A 172 4.63 -1.09 -11.94
C GLU A 172 4.13 -1.15 -13.39
N HIS A 173 2.94 -1.71 -13.62
CA HIS A 173 2.32 -1.76 -14.95
C HIS A 173 1.15 -0.81 -15.11
N VAL A 174 0.43 -0.49 -14.03
CA VAL A 174 -0.78 0.34 -13.99
C VAL A 174 -0.57 1.40 -12.93
N PRO A 175 -0.03 2.57 -13.31
CA PRO A 175 0.46 3.50 -12.31
C PRO A 175 -0.69 4.16 -11.52
N ALA A 176 -0.61 4.09 -10.19
CA ALA A 176 -1.62 4.63 -9.27
C ALA A 176 -1.50 6.15 -9.09
N LEU A 177 -1.97 6.91 -10.09
CA LEU A 177 -1.89 8.38 -10.13
C LEU A 177 -2.44 9.04 -8.85
N ARG A 178 -3.61 8.62 -8.38
CA ARG A 178 -4.25 9.22 -7.18
C ARG A 178 -3.44 9.01 -5.91
N GLU A 179 -2.90 7.81 -5.72
CA GLU A 179 -2.09 7.48 -4.55
C GLU A 179 -0.76 8.22 -4.58
N PHE A 180 -0.09 8.22 -5.74
CA PHE A 180 1.13 8.99 -5.95
C PHE A 180 0.90 10.49 -5.71
N GLY A 181 -0.16 11.06 -6.29
CA GLY A 181 -0.50 12.46 -6.12
C GLY A 181 -0.83 12.83 -4.68
N ARG A 182 -1.39 11.91 -3.88
CA ARG A 182 -1.66 12.15 -2.45
C ARG A 182 -0.38 12.20 -1.61
N GLU A 183 0.61 11.38 -1.93
CA GLU A 183 1.84 11.23 -1.16
C GLU A 183 2.99 12.12 -1.64
N ALA A 184 2.88 12.67 -2.86
CA ALA A 184 3.81 13.65 -3.41
C ALA A 184 3.79 14.97 -2.62
N ASP A 185 4.93 15.65 -2.57
CA ASP A 185 5.01 17.03 -2.10
C ASP A 185 4.35 18.02 -3.08
N GLU A 186 4.14 19.26 -2.64
CA GLU A 186 3.44 20.28 -3.44
C GLU A 186 4.19 20.64 -4.73
N ALA A 187 5.52 20.61 -4.73
CA ALA A 187 6.30 20.89 -5.93
C ALA A 187 6.11 19.79 -6.98
N THR A 188 6.15 18.53 -6.55
CA THR A 188 5.94 17.35 -7.38
C THR A 188 4.51 17.30 -7.91
N LYS A 189 3.51 17.63 -7.08
CA LYS A 189 2.10 17.77 -7.51
C LYS A 189 1.94 18.83 -8.60
N ALA A 190 2.60 19.99 -8.47
CA ALA A 190 2.52 21.06 -9.45
C ALA A 190 3.14 20.65 -10.80
N ILE A 191 4.30 20.00 -10.79
CA ILE A 191 4.96 19.50 -12.00
C ILE A 191 4.12 18.38 -12.64
N LEU A 192 3.63 17.43 -11.84
CA LEU A 192 2.75 16.36 -12.27
C LEU A 192 1.50 16.92 -12.96
N HIS A 193 0.82 17.88 -12.34
CA HIS A 193 -0.37 18.50 -12.91
C HIS A 193 -0.06 19.17 -14.26
N TYR A 194 1.07 19.89 -14.36
CA TYR A 194 1.50 20.50 -15.62
C TYR A 194 1.71 19.45 -16.72
N VAL A 195 2.48 18.38 -16.43
CA VAL A 195 2.78 17.31 -17.40
C VAL A 195 1.50 16.61 -17.86
N LEU A 196 0.60 16.27 -16.92
CA LEU A 196 -0.63 15.56 -17.23
C LEU A 196 -1.63 16.43 -18.01
N ALA A 197 -1.73 17.73 -17.73
CA ALA A 197 -2.58 18.63 -18.49
C ALA A 197 -2.07 18.82 -19.94
N GLU A 198 -0.76 18.76 -20.15
CA GLU A 198 -0.16 18.85 -21.47
C GLU A 198 -0.40 17.57 -22.28
N VAL A 199 -0.01 16.42 -21.72
CA VAL A 199 -0.18 15.10 -22.37
C VAL A 199 -1.67 14.76 -22.53
N GLY A 200 -2.50 15.05 -21.53
CA GLY A 200 -3.93 14.73 -21.54
C GLY A 200 -4.68 15.42 -22.68
N ARG A 201 -4.34 16.68 -23.00
CA ARG A 201 -4.91 17.38 -24.16
C ARG A 201 -4.53 16.73 -25.49
N ASP A 202 -3.27 16.30 -25.61
CA ASP A 202 -2.79 15.60 -26.81
C ASP A 202 -3.54 14.26 -26.98
N LEU A 203 -3.74 13.52 -25.89
CA LEU A 203 -4.48 12.25 -25.90
C LEU A 203 -5.94 12.42 -26.30
N GLN A 204 -6.62 13.42 -25.74
CA GLN A 204 -8.01 13.72 -26.07
C GLN A 204 -8.20 13.96 -27.57
N ILE A 205 -7.24 14.62 -28.23
CA ILE A 205 -7.34 14.91 -29.66
C ILE A 205 -7.00 13.70 -30.52
N MET A 206 -5.97 12.94 -30.13
CA MET A 206 -5.39 11.91 -31.00
C MET A 206 -5.95 10.51 -30.80
N TYR A 207 -6.42 10.18 -29.60
CA TYR A 207 -6.66 8.80 -29.19
C TYR A 207 -7.99 8.58 -28.47
N GLU A 208 -8.94 9.52 -28.53
CA GLU A 208 -10.18 9.43 -27.76
C GLU A 208 -10.95 8.13 -28.03
N LYS A 209 -11.02 7.71 -29.29
CA LYS A 209 -11.72 6.48 -29.67
C LYS A 209 -10.99 5.24 -29.14
N GLU A 210 -9.68 5.18 -29.33
CA GLU A 210 -8.84 4.06 -28.88
C GLU A 210 -8.85 3.92 -27.36
N LEU A 211 -8.82 5.04 -26.64
CA LEU A 211 -8.93 5.05 -25.17
C LEU A 211 -10.33 4.62 -24.71
N ALA A 212 -11.40 5.06 -25.37
CA ALA A 212 -12.76 4.61 -25.06
C ALA A 212 -12.93 3.09 -25.29
N ASP A 213 -12.40 2.56 -26.39
CA ASP A 213 -12.42 1.12 -26.68
C ASP A 213 -11.62 0.32 -25.63
N LEU A 214 -10.47 0.84 -25.20
CA LEU A 214 -9.66 0.27 -24.11
C LEU A 214 -10.40 0.27 -22.77
N GLU A 215 -11.09 1.36 -22.43
CA GLU A 215 -11.91 1.46 -21.22
C GLU A 215 -13.03 0.41 -21.21
N GLN A 216 -13.70 0.23 -22.34
CA GLN A 216 -14.75 -0.78 -22.47
C GLN A 216 -14.19 -2.21 -22.33
N ARG A 217 -13.03 -2.50 -22.94
CA ARG A 217 -12.33 -3.78 -22.78
C ARG A 217 -11.94 -4.03 -21.32
N LEU A 218 -11.38 -3.01 -20.66
CA LEU A 218 -11.05 -3.05 -19.24
C LEU A 218 -12.29 -3.35 -18.41
N GLU A 219 -13.36 -2.58 -18.57
CA GLU A 219 -14.61 -2.78 -17.82
C GLU A 219 -15.17 -4.20 -18.03
N SER A 220 -15.11 -4.73 -19.26
CA SER A 220 -15.59 -6.08 -19.58
C SER A 220 -14.74 -7.17 -18.91
N PHE A 221 -13.41 -7.06 -19.01
CA PHE A 221 -12.49 -7.97 -18.33
C PHE A 221 -12.69 -7.94 -16.82
N ASN A 222 -12.84 -6.74 -16.25
CA ASN A 222 -13.08 -6.56 -14.82
C ASN A 222 -14.41 -7.18 -14.41
N LYS A 223 -15.49 -7.02 -15.17
CA LYS A 223 -16.76 -7.71 -14.86
C LYS A 223 -16.61 -9.23 -14.85
N GLN A 224 -15.82 -9.80 -15.78
CA GLN A 224 -15.60 -11.24 -15.86
C GLN A 224 -14.76 -11.77 -14.70
N VAL A 225 -13.65 -11.09 -14.39
CA VAL A 225 -12.70 -11.49 -13.34
C VAL A 225 -13.25 -11.19 -11.93
N LEU A 226 -14.01 -10.10 -11.79
CA LEU A 226 -14.56 -9.65 -10.51
C LEU A 226 -15.95 -10.23 -10.18
N ALA A 227 -16.58 -11.01 -11.07
CA ALA A 227 -17.86 -11.68 -10.79
C ALA A 227 -17.79 -12.69 -9.61
N GLY A 228 -16.59 -12.97 -9.08
CA GLY A 228 -16.40 -13.74 -7.86
C GLY A 228 -16.57 -12.92 -6.56
N PRO A 229 -17.11 -13.52 -5.48
CA PRO A 229 -17.51 -12.83 -4.24
C PRO A 229 -16.37 -12.21 -3.39
N ARG A 230 -15.13 -12.13 -3.86
CA ARG A 230 -13.94 -11.77 -3.04
C ARG A 230 -12.93 -10.82 -3.69
N SER A 231 -13.27 -10.20 -4.82
CA SER A 231 -12.33 -9.52 -5.71
C SER A 231 -12.38 -7.97 -5.66
N HIS A 232 -13.33 -7.40 -4.90
CA HIS A 232 -13.67 -5.97 -4.95
C HIS A 232 -12.55 -4.98 -4.58
N TRP A 233 -11.57 -5.39 -3.77
CA TRP A 233 -10.61 -4.46 -3.17
C TRP A 233 -9.36 -4.19 -4.01
N LEU A 234 -8.92 -5.17 -4.80
CA LEU A 234 -7.87 -5.01 -5.82
C LEU A 234 -8.25 -3.94 -6.85
N PHE A 235 -9.55 -3.75 -7.05
CA PHE A 235 -10.11 -2.91 -8.10
C PHE A 235 -10.27 -1.43 -7.71
N ALA A 236 -10.65 -1.17 -6.46
CA ALA A 236 -10.93 0.19 -5.99
C ALA A 236 -9.70 1.12 -6.01
N ALA A 237 -8.49 0.57 -5.88
CA ALA A 237 -7.24 1.34 -5.88
C ALA A 237 -6.71 1.65 -7.30
N LEU A 238 -6.86 0.70 -8.24
CA LEU A 238 -6.30 0.81 -9.60
C LEU A 238 -7.21 1.55 -10.58
N HIS A 239 -8.53 1.48 -10.39
CA HIS A 239 -9.55 2.03 -11.30
C HIS A 239 -10.62 2.83 -10.56
N ALA A 240 -10.19 3.62 -9.59
CA ALA A 240 -11.09 4.56 -8.96
C ALA A 240 -11.64 5.48 -10.06
N LYS A 241 -12.96 5.36 -10.35
CA LYS A 241 -13.59 6.02 -11.49
C LYS A 241 -13.18 7.51 -11.50
N PRO A 242 -12.65 8.03 -12.62
CA PRO A 242 -12.29 9.43 -12.70
C PRO A 242 -13.54 10.27 -12.36
N ALA A 243 -13.35 11.29 -11.53
CA ALA A 243 -14.43 12.17 -11.08
C ALA A 243 -14.94 13.05 -12.22
N ASN A 244 -14.09 13.32 -13.21
CA ASN A 244 -14.41 14.10 -14.40
C ASN A 244 -13.53 13.67 -15.59
N GLU A 245 -13.85 14.21 -16.76
CA GLU A 245 -13.17 13.89 -18.02
C GLU A 245 -11.69 14.30 -18.03
N ALA A 246 -11.33 15.42 -17.39
CA ALA A 246 -9.92 15.83 -17.30
C ALA A 246 -9.09 14.82 -16.50
N GLU A 247 -9.63 14.31 -15.40
CA GLU A 247 -8.99 13.28 -14.60
C GLU A 247 -8.84 11.96 -15.38
N ARG A 248 -9.83 11.60 -16.20
CA ARG A 248 -9.75 10.43 -17.10
C ARG A 248 -8.51 10.53 -18.00
N TYR A 249 -8.31 11.65 -18.68
CA TYR A 249 -7.12 11.83 -19.53
C TYR A 249 -5.83 11.92 -18.72
N HIS A 250 -5.85 12.47 -17.51
CA HIS A 250 -4.67 12.48 -16.63
C HIS A 250 -4.23 11.06 -16.26
N HIS A 251 -5.17 10.14 -16.00
CA HIS A 251 -4.84 8.74 -15.75
C HIS A 251 -4.17 8.09 -16.96
N TRP A 252 -4.75 8.26 -18.16
CA TRP A 252 -4.15 7.73 -19.40
C TRP A 252 -2.81 8.36 -19.75
N ALA A 253 -2.68 9.67 -19.54
CA ALA A 253 -1.44 10.42 -19.72
C ALA A 253 -0.33 9.87 -18.83
N PHE A 254 -0.63 9.63 -17.56
CA PHE A 254 0.36 9.11 -16.63
C PHE A 254 0.77 7.68 -17.00
N TRP A 255 -0.18 6.86 -17.42
CA TRP A 255 0.08 5.50 -17.85
C TRP A 255 0.98 5.43 -19.09
N LEU A 256 0.65 6.20 -20.13
CA LEU A 256 1.46 6.26 -21.35
C LEU A 256 2.85 6.83 -21.07
N LEU A 257 2.95 7.88 -20.25
CA LEU A 257 4.23 8.44 -19.81
C LEU A 257 5.10 7.37 -19.13
N TRP A 258 4.49 6.58 -18.24
CA TRP A 258 5.18 5.52 -17.50
C TRP A 258 5.61 4.35 -18.40
N LEU A 259 4.80 3.96 -19.37
CA LEU A 259 5.16 2.92 -20.34
C LEU A 259 6.29 3.38 -21.27
N ASP A 260 6.29 4.64 -21.68
CA ASP A 260 7.31 5.24 -22.54
C ASP A 260 8.61 5.65 -21.80
N ARG A 261 8.70 5.42 -20.49
CA ARG A 261 9.81 5.91 -19.64
C ARG A 261 11.19 5.58 -20.20
N ASP A 262 11.42 4.36 -20.69
CA ASP A 262 12.74 3.93 -21.16
C ASP A 262 13.15 4.68 -22.43
N ARG A 263 12.18 4.95 -23.31
CA ARG A 263 12.38 5.76 -24.52
C ARG A 263 12.64 7.22 -24.17
N ILE A 264 11.89 7.79 -23.24
CA ILE A 264 12.06 9.17 -22.77
C ILE A 264 13.45 9.35 -22.15
N MET A 265 13.85 8.43 -21.27
CA MET A 265 15.16 8.44 -20.62
C MET A 265 16.30 8.31 -21.63
N LYS A 266 16.20 7.38 -22.58
CA LYS A 266 17.21 7.20 -23.63
C LYS A 266 17.36 8.47 -24.48
N SER A 267 16.26 9.07 -24.90
CA SER A 267 16.28 10.26 -25.76
C SER A 267 16.91 11.47 -25.05
N ALA A 268 16.74 11.58 -23.74
CA ALA A 268 17.35 12.65 -22.95
C ALA A 268 18.86 12.47 -22.75
N LEU A 269 19.36 11.23 -22.78
CA LEU A 269 20.79 10.95 -22.79
C LEU A 269 21.42 11.28 -24.14
N GLU A 270 20.73 11.00 -25.24
CA GLU A 270 21.20 11.27 -26.61
C GLU A 270 21.21 12.77 -26.96
N ALA A 271 20.45 13.59 -26.25
CA ALA A 271 20.38 15.05 -26.45
C ALA A 271 21.45 15.85 -25.68
N ARG A 272 22.32 15.19 -24.90
CA ARG A 272 23.43 15.80 -24.14
C ARG A 272 24.74 15.67 -24.90
#